data_AF-A0A957N612-F1
#
_entry.id   AF-A0A957N612-F1
#
_cell.length_a   1.000
_cell.length_b   1.000
_cell.length_c   1.000
_cell.angle_alpha   90.00
_cell.angle_beta   90.00
_cell.angle_gamma   90.00
#
_symmetry.space_group_name_H-M   'P 1'
#
loop_
_entity.id
_entity.type
_entity.pdbx_description
1 polymer ?
#
loop_
_entity_poly.entity_id
_entity_poly.type
_entity_poly.pdbx_seq_one_letter_code
_entity_poly.pdbx_strand_id
1 'polypeptide(L)' 'MPMDTAVILAAGPGTKFWPYNVVRNKVAFPIANVPAVRRLADALAAQGVTRLIVVVGAG' A
#
# COMPACT_ATOMS: atom_id res chain seq x y z
N MET A 1 5.39 -11.64 21.97
CA MET A 1 4.14 -10.90 21.66
C MET A 1 3.86 -11.11 20.19
N PRO A 2 2.70 -11.63 19.79
CA PRO A 2 2.34 -11.68 18.37
C PRO A 2 2.22 -10.24 17.82
N MET A 3 2.79 -9.99 16.64
CA MET A 3 2.63 -8.70 15.95
C MET A 3 1.28 -8.72 15.22
N ASP A 4 0.24 -8.20 15.86
CA ASP A 4 -1.13 -8.23 15.34
C ASP A 4 -1.46 -7.06 14.40
N THR A 5 -0.74 -5.94 14.53
CA THR A 5 -1.04 -4.69 13.85
C THR A 5 0.14 -4.21 13.01
N ALA A 6 -0.13 -3.80 11.78
CA ALA A 6 0.83 -3.14 10.91
C ALA A 6 0.29 -1.85 10.32
N VAL A 7 1.20 -0.90 10.04
CA VAL A 7 0.90 0.38 9.41
C VAL A 7 1.56 0.43 8.03
N ILE A 8 0.76 0.68 6.99
CA ILE A 8 1.23 0.87 5.61
C ILE A 8 1.16 2.36 5.27
N LEU A 9 2.32 2.97 5.02
CA LEU A 9 2.43 4.37 4.63
C LEU A 9 2.22 4.52 3.11
N ALA A 10 1.03 4.97 2.72
CA ALA A 10 0.59 5.08 1.33
C ALA A 10 0.38 6.52 0.82
N ALA A 11 0.69 7.54 1.64
CA ALA A 11 0.43 8.96 1.34
C ALA A 11 1.45 9.63 0.40
N GLY A 12 2.49 8.92 -0.04
CA GLY A 12 3.56 9.53 -0.85
C GLY A 12 3.07 9.98 -2.24
N PRO A 13 3.41 11.21 -2.70
CA PRO A 13 2.88 11.81 -3.94
C PRO A 13 3.35 11.12 -5.23
N GLY A 14 4.37 10.25 -5.14
CA GLY A 14 4.84 9.46 -6.28
C GLY A 14 5.39 10.26 -7.44
N THR A 15 6.01 11.42 -7.19
CA THR A 15 6.55 12.32 -8.23
C THR A 15 7.55 11.65 -9.19
N LYS A 16 8.29 10.64 -8.74
CA LYS A 16 9.19 9.83 -9.58
C LYS A 16 8.47 8.79 -10.46
N PHE A 17 7.15 8.66 -10.33
CA PHE A 17 6.31 7.67 -11.01
C PHE A 17 5.36 8.33 -12.03
N TRP A 18 5.78 9.48 -12.55
CA TRP A 18 5.12 10.18 -13.64
C TRP A 18 5.21 9.36 -14.95
N PRO A 19 4.19 9.36 -15.83
CA PRO A 19 2.93 10.11 -15.74
C PRO A 19 1.81 9.42 -14.95
N TYR A 20 2.04 8.21 -14.47
CA TYR A 20 0.97 7.38 -13.90
C TYR A 20 0.45 7.90 -12.56
N ASN A 21 1.28 8.62 -11.80
CA ASN A 21 0.90 9.17 -10.51
C ASN A 21 -0.16 10.29 -10.60
N VAL A 22 -0.43 10.83 -11.79
CA VAL A 22 -1.40 11.92 -12.01
C VAL A 22 -2.85 11.45 -11.85
N VAL A 23 -3.14 10.19 -12.19
CA VAL A 23 -4.50 9.62 -12.16
C VAL A 23 -4.73 8.64 -11.01
N ARG A 24 -3.65 8.17 -10.37
CA ARG A 24 -3.72 7.22 -9.25
C ARG A 24 -2.47 7.32 -8.40
N ASN A 25 -2.59 7.09 -7.09
CA ASN A 25 -1.43 6.96 -6.22
C ASN A 25 -0.53 5.80 -6.68
N LYS A 26 0.81 5.96 -6.61
CA LYS A 26 1.79 4.95 -7.01
C LYS A 26 1.53 3.57 -6.39
N VAL A 27 1.06 3.50 -5.14
CA VAL A 27 0.87 2.21 -4.45
C VAL A 27 -0.39 1.47 -4.93
N ALA A 28 -1.32 2.20 -5.56
CA ALA A 28 -2.50 1.64 -6.20
C ALA A 28 -2.22 1.17 -7.64
N PHE A 29 -1.02 1.43 -8.18
CA PHE A 29 -0.66 0.97 -9.52
C PHE A 29 -0.58 -0.57 -9.56
N PRO A 30 -1.26 -1.22 -10.53
CA PRO A 30 -1.27 -2.68 -10.62
C PRO A 30 0.04 -3.20 -11.22
N ILE A 31 0.63 -4.20 -10.58
CA ILE A 31 1.68 -5.04 -11.14
C ILE A 31 1.07 -6.40 -11.39
N ALA A 32 1.00 -6.84 -12.65
CA ALA A 32 0.28 -8.07 -13.04
C ALA A 32 -1.13 -8.16 -12.42
N ASN A 33 -1.96 -7.12 -12.63
CA ASN A 33 -3.33 -7.00 -12.13
C ASN A 33 -3.51 -6.92 -10.61
N VAL A 34 -2.44 -6.83 -9.81
CA VAL A 34 -2.53 -6.67 -8.35
C VAL A 34 -1.86 -5.36 -7.93
N PRO A 35 -2.57 -4.44 -7.23
CA PRO A 35 -1.98 -3.22 -6.71
C PRO A 35 -0.78 -3.49 -5.80
N ALA A 36 0.26 -2.65 -5.87
CA ALA A 36 1.44 -2.81 -5.02
C ALA A 36 1.11 -2.84 -3.51
N VAL A 37 0.17 -2.00 -3.06
CA VAL A 37 -0.31 -1.96 -1.67
C VAL A 37 -0.98 -3.27 -1.24
N ARG A 38 -1.69 -3.95 -2.17
CA ARG A 38 -2.36 -5.23 -1.90
C ARG A 38 -1.35 -6.34 -1.66
N ARG A 39 -0.26 -6.38 -2.44
CA ARG A 39 0.83 -7.34 -2.27
C ARG A 39 1.49 -7.24 -0.91
N LEU A 40 1.73 -6.01 -0.43
CA LEU A 40 2.26 -5.77 0.91
C LEU A 40 1.27 -6.19 2.01
N ALA A 41 -0.01 -5.86 1.85
CA ALA A 41 -1.06 -6.28 2.78
C ALA A 41 -1.16 -7.81 2.89
N ASP A 42 -1.08 -8.53 1.76
CA ASP A 42 -1.08 -10.00 1.74
C ASP A 42 0.16 -10.60 2.41
N ALA A 43 1.34 -10.01 2.17
CA ALA A 43 2.57 -10.45 2.82
C ALA A 43 2.49 -10.29 4.35
N LEU A 44 1.91 -9.18 4.84
CA LEU A 44 1.70 -8.94 6.27
C LEU A 44 0.67 -9.92 6.85
N ALA A 45 -0.44 -10.15 6.15
CA ALA A 45 -1.44 -11.12 6.56
C ALA A 45 -0.88 -12.54 6.66
N ALA A 46 -0.01 -12.94 5.72
CA ALA A 46 0.68 -14.23 5.75
C ALA A 46 1.63 -14.39 6.94
N GLN A 47 2.05 -13.30 7.59
CA GLN A 47 2.84 -13.31 8.83
C GLN A 47 1.97 -13.27 10.10
N GLY A 48 0.64 -13.34 9.98
CA GLY A 48 -0.29 -13.32 11.10
C GLY A 48 -0.72 -11.93 11.57
N VAL A 49 -0.43 -10.87 10.79
CA VAL A 49 -0.97 -9.54 11.05
C VAL A 49 -2.47 -9.55 10.73
N THR A 50 -3.30 -9.25 11.72
CA THR A 50 -4.77 -9.27 11.59
C THR A 50 -5.36 -7.87 11.45
N ARG A 51 -4.61 -6.83 11.83
CA ARG A 51 -5.03 -5.43 11.75
C ARG A 51 -4.09 -4.61 10.88
N LEU A 52 -4.60 -4.10 9.76
CA LEU A 52 -3.87 -3.22 8.86
C LEU A 52 -4.41 -1.80 8.94
N ILE A 53 -3.52 -0.84 9.20
CA ILE A 53 -3.82 0.59 9.12
C ILE A 53 -3.12 1.14 7.88
N VAL A 54 -3.88 1.69 6.93
CA VAL A 54 -3.31 2.30 5.73
C VAL A 54 -3.40 3.82 5.85
N VAL A 55 -2.25 4.49 5.88
CA VAL A 55 -2.17 5.95 5.94
C VAL A 55 -2.18 6.50 4.53
N VAL A 56 -3.24 7.20 4.17
CA VAL A 56 -3.43 7.85 2.85
C VAL A 56 -3.27 9.37 2.97
N GLY A 57 -3.03 10.04 1.83
CA GLY A 57 -3.01 11.50 1.76
C GLY A 57 -4.43 12.08 1.70
N ALA A 58 -4.54 13.41 1.80
CA ALA A 58 -5.77 14.12 1.41
C ALA A 58 -5.96 13.94 -0.10
N GLY A 59 -7.17 13.52 -0.50
CA GLY A 59 -7.54 13.33 -1.90
C GLY A 59 -7.57 14.63 -2.69
#